data_AF-A0A958XY66-F1
#
_entry.id   AF-A0A958XY66-F1
#
_cell.length_a   1.000
_cell.length_b   1.000
_cell.length_c   1.000
_cell.angle_alpha   90.00
_cell.angle_beta   90.00
_cell.angle_gamma   90.00
#
_symmetry.space_group_name_H-M   'P 1'
#
loop_
_entity.id
_entity.type
_entity.pdbx_description
1 polymer ?
#
loop_
_entity_poly.entity_id
_entity_poly.type
_entity_poly.pdbx_seq_one_letter_code
_entity_poly.pdbx_strand_id
1 'polypeptide(L)'
;MSQRSFFIQLGALSLVTAILLYFLNRQPQLQAYSALSWISLGAFVSLSVLMYLAGYRAAMSENKNDFTNAILGFTVAKMFLAILVLIGYTQLARPQDKLFIIPFFGIYLIYTIFETYFMMKLGRMNA
;
A
#
# COMPACT_ATOMS: atom_id res chain seq x y z
N MET A 1 -11.00 7.17 14.64
CA MET A 1 -10.77 5.71 14.54
C MET A 1 -9.73 5.32 15.56
N SER A 2 -9.95 4.25 16.34
CA SER A 2 -8.94 3.81 17.32
C SER A 2 -7.76 3.11 16.63
N GLN A 3 -6.56 3.23 17.22
CA GLN A 3 -5.35 2.53 16.73
C GLN A 3 -5.59 1.03 16.57
N ARG A 4 -6.25 0.40 17.54
CA ARG A 4 -6.62 -1.02 17.48
C ARG A 4 -7.46 -1.35 16.25
N SER A 5 -8.45 -0.52 15.91
CA SER A 5 -9.28 -0.74 14.73
C SER A 5 -8.47 -0.67 13.44
N PHE A 6 -7.41 0.14 13.38
CA PHE A 6 -6.57 0.28 12.19
C PHE A 6 -5.75 -0.98 11.96
N PHE A 7 -5.03 -1.44 12.98
CA PHE A 7 -4.19 -2.63 12.86
C PHE A 7 -5.00 -3.90 12.60
N ILE A 8 -6.22 -4.01 13.15
CA ILE A 8 -7.12 -5.14 12.84
C ILE A 8 -7.55 -5.11 11.37
N GLN A 9 -7.98 -3.96 10.85
CA GLN A 9 -8.43 -3.85 9.46
C GLN A 9 -7.27 -4.04 8.48
N LEU A 10 -6.10 -3.46 8.77
CA LEU A 10 -4.89 -3.67 7.99
C LEU A 10 -4.49 -5.15 7.99
N GLY A 11 -4.42 -5.79 9.16
CA GLY A 11 -4.07 -7.21 9.28
C GLY A 11 -5.04 -8.12 8.53
N ALA A 12 -6.35 -7.86 8.65
CA ALA A 12 -7.38 -8.60 7.92
C ALA A 12 -7.24 -8.40 6.40
N LEU A 13 -7.06 -7.16 5.94
CA LEU A 13 -6.85 -6.87 4.52
C LEU A 13 -5.59 -7.54 4.00
N SER A 14 -4.48 -7.44 4.72
CA SER A 14 -3.21 -8.08 4.38
C SER A 14 -3.32 -9.60 4.32
N LEU A 15 -4.06 -10.21 5.24
CA LEU A 15 -4.31 -11.65 5.23
C LEU A 15 -5.12 -12.04 3.99
N VAL A 16 -6.20 -11.32 3.68
CA VAL A 16 -7.01 -11.55 2.48
C VAL A 16 -6.16 -11.38 1.21
N THR A 17 -5.38 -10.31 1.11
CA THR A 17 -4.48 -10.08 -0.03
C THR A 17 -3.42 -11.18 -0.12
N ALA A 18 -2.83 -11.62 0.99
CA ALA A 18 -1.85 -12.71 1.02
C ALA A 18 -2.46 -14.03 0.53
N ILE A 19 -3.70 -14.35 0.94
CA ILE A 19 -4.43 -15.53 0.46
C ILE A 19 -4.67 -15.43 -1.05
N LEU A 20 -5.15 -14.27 -1.55
CA LEU A 20 -5.36 -14.05 -2.98
C LEU A 20 -4.05 -14.19 -3.78
N LEU A 21 -2.96 -13.60 -3.29
CA LEU A 21 -1.64 -13.73 -3.90
C LEU A 21 -1.13 -15.16 -3.89
N TYR A 22 -1.36 -15.91 -2.81
CA TYR A 22 -1.00 -17.32 -2.73
C TYR A 22 -1.68 -18.13 -3.85
N PHE A 23 -2.97 -17.91 -4.10
CA PHE A 23 -3.69 -18.56 -5.21
C PHE A 23 -3.24 -18.05 -6.59
N LEU A 24 -3.02 -16.74 -6.76
CA LEU A 24 -2.53 -16.17 -8.01
C LEU A 24 -1.15 -16.70 -8.39
N ASN A 25 -0.24 -16.82 -7.43
CA ASN A 25 1.12 -17.30 -7.64
C ASN A 25 1.20 -18.80 -7.95
N ARG A 26 0.10 -19.55 -7.84
CA ARG A 26 0.02 -20.95 -8.31
C ARG A 26 -0.20 -21.04 -9.83
N GLN A 27 -0.61 -19.96 -10.48
CA GLN A 27 -0.76 -19.93 -11.93
C GLN A 27 0.63 -19.88 -12.60
N PRO A 28 0.93 -20.73 -13.60
CA PRO A 28 2.25 -20.80 -14.24
C PRO A 28 2.75 -19.45 -14.78
N GLN A 29 1.83 -18.63 -15.28
CA GLN A 29 2.10 -17.31 -15.84
C GLN A 29 2.50 -16.27 -14.78
N LEU A 30 2.08 -16.45 -13.53
CA LEU A 30 2.34 -15.49 -12.43
C LEU A 30 3.35 -16.00 -11.41
N GLN A 31 3.64 -17.30 -11.42
CA GLN A 31 4.58 -17.91 -10.50
C GLN A 31 5.98 -17.29 -10.59
N ALA A 32 6.42 -16.92 -11.80
CA ALA A 32 7.69 -16.22 -12.04
C ALA A 32 7.77 -14.84 -11.34
N TYR A 33 6.62 -14.26 -11.00
CA TYR A 33 6.45 -12.93 -10.41
C TYR A 33 6.08 -12.98 -8.92
N SER A 34 6.15 -14.16 -8.31
CA SER A 34 5.78 -14.38 -6.91
C SER A 34 6.60 -13.51 -5.96
N ALA A 35 7.92 -13.45 -6.14
CA ALA A 35 8.80 -12.63 -5.31
C ALA A 35 8.40 -11.14 -5.34
N LEU A 36 8.13 -10.59 -6.54
CA LEU A 36 7.68 -9.21 -6.70
C LEU A 36 6.36 -8.97 -5.94
N SER A 37 5.41 -9.91 -6.06
CA SER A 37 4.10 -9.81 -5.42
C SER A 37 4.20 -9.75 -3.89
N TRP A 38 5.02 -10.61 -3.28
CA TRP A 38 5.24 -10.62 -1.83
C TRP A 38 6.00 -9.39 -1.33
N ILE A 39 7.03 -8.94 -2.08
CA ILE A 39 7.76 -7.70 -1.77
C ILE A 39 6.81 -6.50 -1.83
N SER A 40 5.96 -6.45 -2.85
CA SER A 40 4.98 -5.37 -3.01
C SER A 40 3.98 -5.36 -1.86
N LEU A 41 3.45 -6.52 -1.46
CA LEU A 41 2.58 -6.63 -0.29
C LEU A 41 3.26 -6.06 0.96
N GLY A 42 4.49 -6.49 1.26
CA GLY A 42 5.23 -5.99 2.42
C GLY A 42 5.48 -4.48 2.36
N ALA A 43 5.83 -3.96 1.18
CA ALA A 43 6.08 -2.54 0.97
C ALA A 43 4.81 -1.69 1.20
N PHE A 44 3.66 -2.09 0.64
CA PHE A 44 2.40 -1.35 0.82
C PHE A 44 1.84 -1.47 2.24
N VAL A 45 1.98 -2.63 2.90
CA VAL A 45 1.64 -2.76 4.32
C VAL A 45 2.47 -1.79 5.17
N SER A 46 3.78 -1.77 4.96
CA SER A 46 4.69 -0.89 5.69
C SER A 46 4.35 0.58 5.45
N LEU A 47 4.08 0.94 4.19
CA LEU A 47 3.69 2.29 3.82
C LEU A 47 2.36 2.70 4.48
N SER A 48 1.35 1.83 4.49
CA SER A 48 0.09 2.07 5.17
C SER A 48 0.27 2.31 6.68
N VAL A 49 1.17 1.58 7.34
CA VAL A 49 1.50 1.81 8.76
C VAL A 49 2.14 3.19 8.95
N LEU A 50 3.14 3.54 8.14
CA LEU A 50 3.79 4.85 8.20
C LEU A 50 2.80 5.99 7.97
N MET A 51 1.93 5.82 6.98
CA MET A 51 0.89 6.77 6.63
C MET A 51 -0.11 6.95 7.79
N TYR A 52 -0.52 5.87 8.45
CA TYR A 52 -1.38 5.96 9.63
C TYR A 52 -0.72 6.70 10.79
N LEU A 53 0.54 6.39 11.12
CA LEU A 53 1.25 7.03 12.22
C LEU A 53 1.44 8.53 11.97
N ALA A 54 1.85 8.90 10.75
CA ALA A 54 2.01 10.28 10.35
C ALA A 54 0.67 11.01 10.29
N GLY A 55 -0.35 10.41 9.68
CA GLY A 55 -1.70 10.99 9.60
C GLY A 55 -2.37 11.17 10.96
N TYR A 56 -2.16 10.24 11.90
CA TYR A 56 -2.67 10.36 13.28
C TYR A 56 -2.00 11.53 14.02
N ARG A 57 -0.67 11.65 13.92
CA ARG A 57 0.06 12.78 14.51
C ARG A 57 -0.35 14.10 13.88
N ALA A 58 -0.46 14.14 12.55
CA ALA A 58 -0.84 15.33 11.80
C ALA A 58 -2.29 15.74 12.06
N ALA A 59 -3.19 14.78 12.28
CA ALA A 59 -4.56 15.07 12.70
C ALA A 59 -4.56 15.76 14.08
N MET A 60 -3.73 15.34 15.03
CA MET A 60 -3.68 15.98 16.35
C MET A 60 -2.92 17.32 16.37
N SER A 61 -2.35 17.76 15.24
CA SER A 61 -1.64 19.03 15.14
C SER A 61 -2.61 20.21 15.18
N GLU A 62 -2.20 21.32 15.81
CA GLU A 62 -2.94 22.58 15.77
C GLU A 62 -2.99 23.15 14.34
N ASN A 63 -2.00 22.84 13.50
CA ASN A 63 -1.94 23.29 12.13
C ASN A 63 -2.73 22.36 11.20
N LYS A 64 -3.87 22.84 10.70
CA LYS A 64 -4.75 22.11 9.77
C LYS A 64 -4.06 21.71 8.46
N ASN A 65 -2.97 22.39 8.07
CA ASN A 65 -2.22 22.06 6.87
C ASN A 65 -1.38 20.78 7.02
N ASP A 66 -1.00 20.40 8.25
CA ASP A 66 -0.13 19.24 8.46
C ASP A 66 -0.78 17.95 7.99
N PHE A 67 -2.09 17.80 8.21
CA PHE A 67 -2.85 16.64 7.76
C PHE A 67 -2.88 16.54 6.23
N THR A 68 -3.18 17.65 5.55
CA THR A 68 -3.17 17.72 4.09
C THR A 68 -1.78 17.46 3.53
N ASN A 69 -0.74 18.06 4.13
CA ASN A 69 0.66 17.85 3.74
C ASN A 69 1.08 16.39 3.91
N ALA A 70 0.66 15.72 4.98
CA ALA A 70 0.90 14.29 5.17
C ALA A 70 0.26 13.47 4.03
N ILE A 71 -1.03 13.69 3.72
CA ILE A 71 -1.71 12.97 2.64
C ILE A 71 -1.00 13.18 1.30
N LEU A 72 -0.67 14.43 0.96
CA LEU A 72 0.04 14.75 -0.29
C LEU A 72 1.42 14.08 -0.33
N GLY A 73 2.18 14.17 0.77
CA GLY A 73 3.49 13.54 0.90
C GLY A 73 3.45 12.02 0.68
N PHE A 74 2.49 11.32 1.29
CA PHE A 74 2.34 9.87 1.08
C PHE A 74 1.82 9.51 -0.32
N THR A 75 0.98 10.36 -0.92
CA THR A 75 0.52 10.19 -2.31
C THR A 75 1.68 10.29 -3.29
N VAL A 76 2.60 11.23 -3.06
CA VAL A 76 3.82 11.34 -3.87
C VAL A 76 4.74 10.14 -3.58
N ALA A 77 5.01 9.85 -2.31
CA ALA A 77 5.91 8.77 -1.91
C ALA A 77 5.49 7.40 -2.49
N LYS A 78 4.18 7.08 -2.50
CA LYS A 78 3.70 5.81 -3.07
C LYS A 78 3.88 5.74 -4.58
N MET A 79 3.72 6.85 -5.29
CA MET A 79 3.93 6.90 -6.74
C MET A 79 5.41 6.67 -7.06
N PHE A 80 6.31 7.32 -6.32
CA PHE A 80 7.75 7.07 -6.43
C PHE A 80 8.12 5.63 -6.07
N LEU A 81 7.58 5.09 -4.97
CA LEU A 81 7.78 3.70 -4.59
C LEU A 81 7.35 2.75 -5.70
N ALA A 82 6.20 3.00 -6.32
CA ALA A 82 5.72 2.16 -7.41
C ALA A 82 6.62 2.20 -8.64
N ILE A 83 7.08 3.39 -9.03
CA ILE A 83 8.04 3.56 -10.12
C ILE A 83 9.34 2.83 -9.81
N LEU A 84 9.90 3.01 -8.60
CA LEU A 84 11.16 2.38 -8.18
C LEU A 84 11.06 0.85 -8.18
N VAL A 85 9.96 0.30 -7.66
CA VAL A 85 9.76 -1.17 -7.64
C VAL A 85 9.63 -1.72 -9.06
N LEU A 86 8.86 -1.07 -9.95
CA LEU A 86 8.69 -1.53 -11.32
C LEU A 86 9.98 -1.41 -12.15
N ILE A 87 10.68 -0.28 -12.07
CA ILE A 87 11.97 -0.08 -12.76
C ILE A 87 13.02 -1.04 -12.20
N GLY A 88 13.14 -1.15 -10.87
CA GLY A 88 14.08 -2.08 -10.24
C GLY A 88 13.80 -3.53 -10.66
N TYR A 89 12.53 -3.94 -10.68
CA TYR A 89 12.15 -5.28 -11.11
C TYR A 89 12.48 -5.54 -12.58
N THR A 90 12.13 -4.61 -13.47
CA THR A 90 12.40 -4.76 -14.91
C THR A 90 13.88 -4.83 -15.24
N GLN A 91 14.72 -4.07 -14.53
CA GLN A 91 16.17 -4.09 -14.75
C GLN A 91 16.83 -5.36 -14.20
N LEU A 92 16.42 -5.82 -13.01
CA LEU A 92 17.02 -6.97 -12.33
C LEU A 92 16.53 -8.31 -12.86
N ALA A 93 15.21 -8.46 -13.05
CA ALA A 93 14.59 -9.75 -13.40
C ALA A 93 14.37 -9.94 -14.89
N ARG A 94 14.47 -8.88 -15.71
CA ARG A 94 14.25 -8.89 -17.18
C ARG A 94 13.05 -9.78 -17.57
N PRO A 95 11.84 -9.46 -17.09
CA PRO A 95 10.69 -10.32 -17.28
C PRO A 95 10.38 -10.49 -18.78
N GLN A 96 10.02 -11.71 -19.19
CA GLN A 96 9.72 -12.04 -20.58
C GLN A 96 8.42 -11.38 -21.08
N ASP A 97 7.48 -11.13 -20.16
CA ASP A 97 6.22 -10.47 -20.42
C ASP A 97 5.93 -9.38 -19.37
N LYS A 98 4.78 -8.71 -19.51
CA LYS A 98 4.33 -7.62 -18.63
C LYS A 98 3.28 -8.06 -17.61
N LEU A 99 3.05 -9.36 -17.42
CA LEU A 99 2.00 -9.88 -16.53
C LEU A 99 2.29 -9.60 -15.05
N PHE A 100 3.55 -9.38 -14.68
CA PHE A 100 3.97 -8.96 -13.34
C PHE A 100 3.29 -7.66 -12.86
N ILE A 101 2.82 -6.82 -13.80
CA ILE A 101 2.11 -5.57 -13.54
C ILE A 101 0.76 -5.87 -12.85
N ILE A 102 0.10 -6.98 -13.17
CA ILE A 102 -1.23 -7.32 -12.66
C ILE A 102 -1.24 -7.49 -11.13
N PRO A 103 -0.46 -8.40 -10.52
CA PRO A 103 -0.44 -8.54 -9.07
C PRO A 103 0.09 -7.27 -8.39
N PHE A 104 1.06 -6.58 -9.01
CA PHE A 104 1.60 -5.32 -8.49
C PHE A 104 0.52 -4.23 -8.36
N PHE A 105 -0.17 -3.92 -9.47
CA PHE A 105 -1.22 -2.90 -9.47
C PHE A 105 -2.46 -3.31 -8.68
N GLY A 106 -2.75 -4.62 -8.62
CA GLY A 106 -3.80 -5.15 -7.74
C GLY A 106 -3.55 -4.80 -6.27
N ILE A 107 -2.33 -5.06 -5.78
CA ILE A 107 -1.91 -4.66 -4.43
C ILE A 107 -1.96 -3.14 -4.28
N TYR A 108 -1.37 -2.40 -5.22
CA TYR A 108 -1.39 -0.93 -5.20
C TYR A 108 -2.81 -0.40 -5.02
N LEU A 109 -3.77 -0.87 -5.82
CA LEU A 109 -5.15 -0.38 -5.79
C LEU A 109 -5.85 -0.74 -4.47
N ILE A 110 -5.74 -2.00 -4.02
CA ILE A 110 -6.36 -2.48 -2.77
C ILE A 110 -5.90 -1.61 -1.60
N TYR A 111 -4.58 -1.40 -1.48
CA TYR A 111 -4.01 -0.59 -0.40
C TYR A 111 -4.32 0.90 -0.57
N THR A 112 -4.39 1.42 -1.81
CA THR A 112 -4.80 2.80 -2.06
C THR A 112 -6.22 3.08 -1.58
N ILE A 113 -7.17 2.17 -1.85
CA ILE A 113 -8.55 2.30 -1.40
C ILE A 113 -8.62 2.29 0.12
N PHE A 114 -7.92 1.34 0.76
CA PHE A 114 -7.82 1.26 2.21
C PHE A 114 -7.22 2.54 2.82
N GLU A 115 -6.11 3.02 2.25
CA GLU A 115 -5.40 4.23 2.64
C GLU A 115 -6.30 5.47 2.60
N THR A 116 -6.98 5.64 1.48
CA THR A 116 -7.93 6.74 1.28
C THR A 116 -9.07 6.66 2.28
N TYR A 117 -9.65 5.47 2.49
CA TYR A 117 -10.73 5.26 3.45
C TYR A 117 -10.34 5.68 4.87
N PHE A 118 -9.20 5.22 5.37
CA PHE A 118 -8.82 5.52 6.75
C PHE A 118 -8.38 6.97 6.90
N MET A 119 -7.71 7.57 5.90
CA MET A 119 -7.36 8.99 5.91
C MET A 119 -8.59 9.88 5.98
N MET A 120 -9.61 9.62 5.17
CA MET A 120 -10.87 10.35 5.26
C MET A 120 -11.49 10.25 6.66
N LYS A 121 -11.38 9.10 7.31
CA LYS A 121 -11.89 8.89 8.67
C LYS A 121 -11.07 9.59 9.74
N LEU A 122 -9.75 9.70 9.57
CA LEU A 122 -8.85 10.45 10.46
C LEU A 122 -9.06 11.96 10.32
N GLY A 123 -9.18 12.47 9.09
CA GLY A 123 -9.39 13.91 8.86
C GLY A 123 -10.69 14.44 9.48
N ARG A 124 -11.71 13.58 9.60
CA ARG A 124 -12.98 13.89 10.29
C ARG A 124 -12.89 13.88 11.82
N MET A 125 -11.79 13.45 12.42
CA MET A 125 -11.66 13.45 13.88
C MET A 125 -11.49 14.85 14.47
N ASN A 126 -11.12 15.84 13.66
CA ASN A 126 -10.95 17.25 14.08
C ASN A 126 -11.81 18.24 13.28
N ALA A 127 -12.80 17.73 12.53
CA ALA A 127 -13.81 18.54 11.85
C ALA A 127 -15.07 18.56 12.71
#